data_AF-C8S1R8-F1
#
_entry.id   AF-C8S1R8-F1
#
_cell.length_a   1.000
_cell.length_b   1.000
_cell.length_c   1.000
_cell.angle_alpha   90.00
_cell.angle_beta   90.00
_cell.angle_gamma   90.00
#
_symmetry.space_group_name_H-M   'P 1'
#
loop_
_entity.id
_entity.type
_entity.pdbx_description
1 polymer ?
#
loop_
_entity_poly.entity_id
_entity_poly.type
_entity_poly.pdbx_seq_one_letter_code
_entity_poly.pdbx_strand_id
1 'polypeptide(L)'
;MNDERHLDTVELKYPINLMGAEGGGEKGDVVTRDGEFLGAWSFEKNEAEETGIFHFTADGEVEPTFSESVPVLTSGMLTGLAMSNLCRSIRDWHDGQS
;
A
#
# COMPACT_ATOMS: atom_id res chain seq x y z
N MET A 1 -4.38 -38.00 18.29
CA MET A 1 -3.88 -36.62 18.21
C MET A 1 -3.88 -36.26 16.74
N ASN A 2 -4.99 -35.70 16.26
CA ASN A 2 -5.05 -35.13 14.92
C ASN A 2 -4.74 -33.64 15.10
N ASP A 3 -3.53 -33.26 14.69
CA ASP A 3 -3.10 -31.88 14.62
C ASP A 3 -3.73 -31.29 13.36
N GLU A 4 -5.00 -30.93 13.47
CA GLU A 4 -5.69 -30.10 12.50
C GLU A 4 -5.07 -28.71 12.58
N ARG A 5 -3.93 -28.55 11.89
CA ARG A 5 -3.43 -27.24 11.50
C ARG A 5 -4.55 -26.58 10.71
N HIS A 6 -5.37 -25.82 11.42
CA HIS A 6 -6.27 -24.85 10.85
C HIS A 6 -5.36 -23.90 10.08
N LEU A 7 -5.17 -24.21 8.80
CA LEU A 7 -4.81 -23.22 7.83
C LEU A 7 -6.00 -22.27 7.88
N ASP A 8 -5.93 -21.29 8.77
CA ASP A 8 -6.51 -19.98 8.53
C ASP A 8 -6.02 -19.64 7.13
N THR A 9 -6.85 -20.02 6.17
CA THR A 9 -6.79 -19.49 4.83
C THR A 9 -6.90 -18.03 5.12
N VAL A 10 -5.79 -17.33 4.99
CA VAL A 10 -5.78 -15.87 4.95
C VAL A 10 -6.69 -15.59 3.76
N GLU A 11 -8.00 -15.52 3.99
CA GLU A 11 -8.91 -14.90 3.07
C GLU A 11 -8.24 -13.56 2.87
N LEU A 12 -7.67 -13.39 1.67
CA LEU A 12 -7.12 -12.13 1.23
C LEU A 12 -8.33 -11.20 1.09
N LYS A 13 -8.89 -10.81 2.23
CA LYS A 13 -10.22 -10.20 2.37
C LYS A 13 -10.22 -8.82 1.71
N TYR A 14 -9.03 -8.25 1.48
CA TYR A 14 -8.88 -6.92 0.93
C TYR A 14 -7.79 -6.85 -0.14
N PRO A 15 -8.13 -6.99 -1.44
CA PRO A 15 -7.34 -6.30 -2.46
C PRO A 15 -7.45 -4.80 -2.22
N ILE A 16 -6.40 -4.20 -1.66
CA ILE A 16 -6.21 -2.75 -1.69
C ILE A 16 -5.73 -2.41 -3.10
N ASN A 17 -6.54 -1.66 -3.83
CA ASN A 17 -6.21 -1.24 -5.18
C ASN A 17 -5.64 0.17 -5.14
N LEU A 18 -4.44 0.33 -5.70
CA LEU A 18 -3.80 1.62 -5.92
C LEU A 18 -4.15 2.06 -7.33
N MET A 19 -5.18 2.89 -7.45
CA MET A 19 -5.70 3.33 -8.75
C MET A 19 -4.93 4.55 -9.23
N GLY A 20 -3.94 4.36 -10.09
CA GLY A 20 -3.18 5.47 -10.67
C GLY A 20 -4.05 6.32 -11.62
N ALA A 21 -3.98 7.65 -11.50
CA ALA A 21 -4.55 8.55 -12.50
C ALA A 21 -3.71 8.52 -13.80
N GLU A 22 -4.36 8.67 -14.96
CA GLU A 22 -3.69 8.66 -16.27
C GLU A 22 -2.54 9.69 -16.33
N GLY A 23 -1.41 9.29 -16.91
CA GLY A 23 -0.24 10.17 -17.11
C GLY A 23 1.04 9.76 -16.38
N GLY A 24 1.08 8.62 -15.69
CA GLY A 24 2.33 8.11 -15.10
C GLY A 24 2.24 7.51 -13.70
N GLY A 25 1.04 7.40 -13.10
CA GLY A 25 0.83 6.60 -11.89
C GLY A 25 1.72 6.99 -10.71
N GLU A 26 1.88 8.29 -10.44
CA GLU A 26 2.64 8.78 -9.28
C GLU A 26 1.73 9.16 -8.10
N LYS A 27 0.42 9.01 -8.29
CA LYS A 27 -0.59 9.17 -7.24
C LYS A 27 -1.88 8.51 -7.64
N GLY A 28 -2.73 8.27 -6.66
CA GLY A 28 -4.04 7.68 -6.89
C GLY A 28 -4.86 7.47 -5.63
N ASP A 29 -6.06 6.95 -5.82
CA ASP A 29 -6.96 6.63 -4.71
C ASP A 29 -6.63 5.25 -4.15
N VAL A 30 -6.86 5.12 -2.84
CA VAL A 30 -6.83 3.85 -2.12
C VAL A 30 -8.26 3.50 -1.75
N VAL A 31 -8.76 2.42 -2.36
CA VAL A 31 -10.11 1.93 -2.13
C VAL A 31 -10.09 0.49 -1.66
N THR A 32 -11.02 0.14 -0.77
CA THR A 32 -11.28 -1.25 -0.42
C THR A 32 -11.95 -1.98 -1.58
N ARG A 33 -12.04 -3.31 -1.46
CA ARG A 33 -12.77 -4.15 -2.40
C ARG A 33 -14.24 -3.75 -2.55
N ASP A 34 -14.84 -3.30 -1.45
CA ASP A 34 -16.27 -2.94 -1.39
C ASP A 34 -16.52 -1.51 -1.88
N GLY A 35 -15.48 -0.82 -2.34
CA GLY A 35 -15.56 0.54 -2.87
C GLY A 35 -15.52 1.64 -1.80
N GLU A 36 -15.16 1.29 -0.56
CA GLU A 36 -14.90 2.28 0.48
C GLU A 36 -13.60 3.04 0.16
N PHE A 37 -13.67 4.36 0.16
CA PHE A 37 -12.50 5.21 -0.03
C PHE A 37 -11.76 5.39 1.30
N LEU A 38 -10.46 5.09 1.32
CA LEU A 38 -9.62 5.19 2.52
C LEU A 38 -8.70 6.40 2.53
N GLY A 39 -8.43 6.98 1.36
CA GLY A 39 -7.47 8.06 1.18
C GLY A 39 -6.74 7.97 -0.14
N ALA A 40 -5.57 8.62 -0.22
CA ALA A 40 -4.77 8.70 -1.44
C ALA A 40 -3.36 8.18 -1.20
N TRP A 41 -2.77 7.60 -2.25
CA TRP A 41 -1.36 7.28 -2.29
C TRP A 41 -0.62 8.21 -3.25
N SER A 42 0.67 8.39 -3.01
CA SER A 42 1.58 9.06 -3.93
C SER A 42 2.94 8.37 -3.96
N PHE A 43 3.72 8.64 -4.99
CA PHE A 43 5.06 8.15 -5.15
C PHE A 43 6.00 9.29 -5.48
N GLU A 44 6.91 9.58 -4.54
CA GLU A 44 7.97 10.56 -4.73
C GLU A 44 9.23 9.85 -5.23
N LYS A 45 9.84 10.37 -6.29
CA LYS A 45 11.11 9.85 -6.84
C LYS A 45 12.24 10.80 -6.48
N ASN A 46 13.35 10.24 -6.04
CA ASN A 46 14.63 10.94 -5.98
C ASN A 46 15.50 10.45 -7.14
N GLU A 47 15.54 11.23 -8.22
CA GLU A 47 16.31 10.88 -9.42
C GLU A 47 17.82 10.84 -9.17
N ALA A 48 18.34 11.64 -8.25
CA ALA A 48 19.77 11.71 -7.98
C ALA A 48 20.30 10.45 -7.30
N GLU A 49 19.46 9.82 -6.46
CA GLU A 49 19.81 8.61 -5.72
C GLU A 49 19.21 7.34 -6.33
N GLU A 50 18.40 7.48 -7.39
CA GLU A 50 17.57 6.41 -7.95
C GLU A 50 16.74 5.69 -6.87
N THR A 51 16.21 6.46 -5.91
CA THR A 51 15.34 5.98 -4.84
C THR A 51 13.93 6.55 -5.00
N GLY A 52 12.98 6.02 -4.24
CA GLY A 52 11.65 6.61 -4.16
C GLY A 52 10.99 6.32 -2.82
N ILE A 53 9.84 6.94 -2.58
CA ILE A 53 9.04 6.73 -1.39
C ILE A 53 7.58 6.68 -1.79
N PHE A 54 6.90 5.60 -1.41
CA PHE A 54 5.44 5.57 -1.44
C PHE A 54 4.90 6.23 -0.19
N HIS A 55 3.91 7.09 -0.36
CA HIS A 55 3.15 7.68 0.73
C HIS A 55 1.71 7.24 0.66
N PHE A 56 1.09 7.06 1.82
CA PHE A 56 -0.35 6.99 1.97
C PHE A 56 -0.80 8.08 2.95
N THR A 57 -1.82 8.83 2.55
CA THR A 57 -2.50 9.83 3.36
C THR A 57 -3.96 9.41 3.49
N ALA A 58 -4.39 9.14 4.72
CA ALA A 58 -5.77 8.80 5.01
C ALA A 58 -6.73 9.95 4.67
N ASP A 59 -8.00 9.63 4.38
CA ASP A 59 -9.01 10.66 4.11
C ASP A 59 -9.15 11.64 5.29
N GLY A 60 -9.18 12.93 4.98
CA GLY A 60 -9.20 14.00 5.98
C GLY A 60 -7.84 14.35 6.61
N GLU A 61 -6.79 13.59 6.36
CA GLU A 61 -5.44 13.89 6.85
C GLU A 61 -4.67 14.80 5.88
N VAL A 62 -3.74 15.58 6.44
CA VAL A 62 -2.86 16.48 5.67
C VAL A 62 -1.49 15.86 5.44
N GLU A 63 -1.01 15.08 6.40
CA GLU A 63 0.33 14.48 6.38
C GLU A 63 0.25 12.98 6.07
N PRO A 64 1.31 12.38 5.48
CA PRO A 64 1.36 10.93 5.24
C PRO A 64 1.19 10.13 6.54
N THR A 65 0.20 9.23 6.55
CA THR A 65 -0.03 8.27 7.64
C THR A 65 1.00 7.14 7.58
N PHE A 66 1.33 6.67 6.37
CA PHE A 66 2.36 5.64 6.13
C PHE A 66 3.30 6.08 5.03
N SER A 67 4.55 5.63 5.12
CA SER A 67 5.56 5.86 4.10
C SER A 67 6.48 4.66 3.97
N GLU A 68 6.74 4.21 2.75
CA GLU A 68 7.58 3.05 2.45
C GLU A 68 8.63 3.41 1.41
N SER A 69 9.90 3.24 1.78
CA SER A 69 11.03 3.59 0.91
C SER A 69 11.32 2.50 -0.11
N VAL A 70 11.58 2.91 -1.34
CA VAL A 70 12.12 2.12 -2.44
C VAL A 70 13.62 2.42 -2.55
N PRO A 71 14.50 1.55 -2.05
CA PRO A 71 15.93 1.83 -2.01
C PRO A 71 16.62 1.78 -3.38
N VAL A 72 15.98 1.18 -4.39
CA VAL A 72 16.49 1.13 -5.78
C VAL A 72 15.31 1.10 -6.76
N LEU A 73 15.08 2.17 -7.52
CA LEU A 73 13.97 2.31 -8.47
C LEU A 73 14.04 1.33 -9.64
N THR A 74 15.24 0.95 -10.07
CA THR A 74 15.44 0.01 -11.19
C THR A 74 15.11 -1.44 -10.79
N SER A 75 14.97 -1.72 -9.50
CA SER A 75 14.63 -3.04 -8.99
C SER A 75 13.13 -3.17 -8.76
N GLY A 76 12.43 -3.73 -9.74
CA GLY A 76 10.98 -4.01 -9.62
C GLY A 76 10.62 -4.91 -8.44
N MET A 77 11.54 -5.78 -7.99
CA MET A 77 11.36 -6.57 -6.77
C MET A 77 11.28 -5.68 -5.52
N LEU A 78 12.20 -4.72 -5.38
CA LEU A 78 12.24 -3.83 -4.22
C LEU A 78 11.08 -2.84 -4.24
N THR A 79 10.71 -2.33 -5.42
CA THR A 79 9.49 -1.54 -5.61
C THR A 79 8.24 -2.32 -5.21
N GLY A 80 8.11 -3.57 -5.67
CA GLY A 80 6.98 -4.43 -5.31
C GLY A 80 6.93 -4.79 -3.83
N LEU A 81 8.08 -4.96 -3.17
CA LEU A 81 8.15 -5.20 -1.73
C LEU A 81 7.70 -3.98 -0.92
N ALA A 82 8.20 -2.78 -1.25
CA ALA A 82 7.76 -1.54 -0.60
C ALA A 82 6.25 -1.33 -0.76
N MET A 83 5.72 -1.59 -1.95
CA MET A 83 4.27 -1.53 -2.20
C MET A 83 3.49 -2.53 -1.35
N SER A 84 3.99 -3.76 -1.26
CA SER A 84 3.36 -4.82 -0.45
C SER A 84 3.35 -4.47 1.04
N ASN A 85 4.41 -3.84 1.53
CA ASN A 85 4.49 -3.35 2.91
C ASN A 85 3.49 -2.22 3.14
N LEU A 86 3.41 -1.25 2.22
CA LEU A 86 2.46 -0.14 2.33
C LEU A 86 1.02 -0.65 2.41
N CYS A 87 0.63 -1.55 1.50
CA CYS A 87 -0.69 -2.17 1.51
C CYS A 87 -0.97 -2.95 2.80
N ARG A 88 0.06 -3.60 3.39
CA ARG A 88 -0.10 -4.28 4.68
C ARG A 88 -0.35 -3.27 5.82
N SER A 89 0.44 -2.21 5.89
CA SER A 89 0.27 -1.16 6.90
C SER A 89 -1.10 -0.49 6.81
N ILE A 90 -1.58 -0.17 5.60
CA ILE A 90 -2.93 0.38 5.38
C ILE A 90 -4.00 -0.59 5.86
N ARG A 91 -3.87 -1.89 5.54
CA ARG A 91 -4.82 -2.92 5.96
C ARG A 91 -4.89 -3.04 7.47
N ASP A 92 -3.75 -3.21 8.12
CA ASP A 92 -3.68 -3.41 9.57
C ASP A 92 -4.24 -2.19 10.32
N TRP A 93 -4.04 -0.98 9.77
CA TRP A 93 -4.63 0.26 10.26
C TRP A 93 -6.14 0.34 10.07
N HIS A 94 -6.68 -0.08 8.92
CA HIS A 94 -8.13 -0.07 8.66
C HIS A 94 -8.85 -1.13 9.50
N ASP A 95 -8.32 -2.34 9.57
CA ASP A 95 -8.86 -3.43 10.39
C ASP A 95 -8.84 -3.08 11.89
N GLY A 96 -7.84 -2.32 12.35
CA GLY A 96 -7.74 -1.85 13.74
C GLY A 96 -8.71 -0.73 14.13
N GLN A 97 -9.39 -0.10 13.16
CA GLN A 97 -10.41 0.92 13.40
C GLN A 97 -11.85 0.36 13.44
N SER A 98 -12.03 -0.89 13.02
CA SER A 98 -13.34 -1.55 12.91
C SER A 98 -13.82 -2.22 14.20
#